data_AF-A0AAN6J3H2-F1
#
_entry.id   AF-A0AAN6J3H2-F1
#
_cell.length_a   1.000
_cell.length_b   1.000
_cell.length_c   1.000
_cell.angle_alpha   90.00
_cell.angle_beta   90.00
_cell.angle_gamma   90.00
#
_symmetry.space_group_name_H-M   'P 1'
#
loop_
_entity.id
_entity.type
_entity.pdbx_description
1 polymer ?
#
loop_
_entity_poly.entity_id
_entity_poly.type
_entity_poly.pdbx_seq_one_letter_code
_entity_poly.pdbx_strand_id
1 'polypeptide(L)'
;MGSIASPPCPISPSSYPSLTREQAGHLRHFHNLAAQLDGSWHHMGSQEPLQEFLDAYRYQLATMAYAVGVSHYHRQPLLRSVYKPLMRRLIHKMLCRDVWAYWFNTSLGGVRTDPSRTSLRTPWADPIVRENIMYSGHLLLMVSLYAMLFDDDEFEKEGSIVFNWDPLFFGLGPEKFTYDTASLEKAILKEMERNGYVGVCCEPNMVFVVCNQFPMIAMRYNDIRHSTNTIPTLLPKYQDAWKAKGGMVRSNGLFPDAWLEVQDHVLSASDPGWTAWASAFMNTRNSSLIRELYPKQAEGYLTTINGET
;
A
#
# COMPACT_ATOMS: atom_id res chain seq x y z
N MET A 1 -47.67 24.49 6.27
CA MET A 1 -46.43 23.91 5.71
C MET A 1 -46.02 22.77 6.64
N GLY A 2 -46.21 21.52 6.20
CA GLY A 2 -45.84 20.36 7.01
C GLY A 2 -44.32 20.17 7.01
N SER A 3 -43.72 20.14 8.19
CA SER A 3 -42.31 19.77 8.38
C SER A 3 -42.13 18.31 7.96
N ILE A 4 -41.46 18.08 6.84
CA ILE A 4 -40.98 16.73 6.49
C ILE A 4 -39.88 16.41 7.50
N ALA A 5 -40.21 15.59 8.50
CA ALA A 5 -39.22 15.09 9.44
C ALA A 5 -38.14 14.35 8.64
N SER A 6 -36.89 14.80 8.79
CA SER A 6 -35.75 14.07 8.23
C SER A 6 -35.78 12.64 8.76
N PRO A 7 -35.56 11.63 7.91
CA PRO A 7 -35.51 10.24 8.37
C PRO A 7 -34.48 10.13 9.51
N PRO A 8 -34.75 9.32 10.55
CA PRO A 8 -33.83 9.15 11.65
C PRO A 8 -32.47 8.69 11.12
N CYS A 9 -31.39 9.30 11.61
CA CYS A 9 -30.04 8.85 11.31
C CYS A 9 -29.95 7.36 11.68
N PRO A 10 -29.63 6.46 10.72
CA PRO A 10 -29.62 5.02 10.97
C PRO A 10 -28.49 4.59 11.93
N ILE A 11 -27.66 5.54 12.39
CA ILE A 11 -26.49 5.33 13.23
C ILE A 11 -26.84 5.78 14.66
N SER A 12 -26.87 4.83 15.60
CA SER A 12 -26.92 5.15 17.03
C SER A 12 -25.50 5.33 17.57
N PRO A 13 -25.10 6.50 18.07
CA PRO A 13 -23.73 6.69 18.59
C PRO A 13 -23.35 5.69 19.69
N SER A 14 -24.33 5.25 20.50
CA SER A 14 -24.12 4.28 21.57
C SER A 14 -23.83 2.85 21.09
N SER A 15 -24.10 2.53 19.81
CA SER A 15 -23.77 1.21 19.25
C SER A 15 -22.32 1.07 18.84
N TYR A 16 -21.52 2.14 18.91
CA TYR A 16 -20.11 2.15 18.56
C TYR A 16 -19.25 2.22 19.83
N PRO A 17 -18.31 1.29 20.02
CA PRO A 17 -17.39 1.36 21.15
C PRO A 17 -16.55 2.64 21.10
N SER A 18 -16.50 3.37 22.22
CA SER A 18 -15.59 4.51 22.37
C SER A 18 -14.13 4.09 22.21
N LEU A 19 -13.29 5.05 21.83
CA LEU A 19 -11.85 4.86 21.87
C LEU A 19 -11.36 4.82 23.32
N THR A 20 -10.37 3.98 23.61
CA THR A 20 -9.62 4.11 24.87
C THR A 20 -8.78 5.38 24.85
N ARG A 21 -8.26 5.78 26.02
CA ARG A 21 -7.36 6.93 26.15
C ARG A 21 -6.12 6.78 25.27
N GLU A 22 -5.55 5.58 25.21
CA GLU A 22 -4.35 5.24 24.45
C GLU A 22 -4.64 5.30 22.94
N GLN A 23 -5.77 4.76 22.50
CA GLN A 23 -6.22 4.84 21.10
C GLN A 23 -6.43 6.29 20.65
N ALA A 24 -7.08 7.11 21.48
CA ALA A 24 -7.22 8.54 21.22
C ALA A 24 -5.86 9.26 21.21
N GLY A 25 -4.93 8.86 22.09
CA GLY A 25 -3.55 9.36 22.13
C GLY A 25 -2.79 9.08 20.83
N HIS A 26 -2.91 7.87 20.28
CA HIS A 26 -2.31 7.51 18.99
C HIS A 26 -2.88 8.34 17.83
N LEU A 27 -4.20 8.54 17.76
CA LEU A 27 -4.77 9.38 16.70
C LEU A 27 -4.34 10.84 16.82
N ARG A 28 -4.24 11.37 18.06
CA ARG A 28 -3.67 12.71 18.29
C ARG A 28 -2.22 12.79 17.83
N HIS A 29 -1.44 11.73 18.06
CA HIS A 29 -0.07 11.67 17.55
C HIS A 29 -0.04 11.75 16.01
N PHE A 30 -0.92 11.03 15.30
CA PHE A 30 -1.02 11.12 13.84
C PHE A 30 -1.40 12.53 13.37
N HIS A 31 -2.31 13.21 14.08
CA HIS A 31 -2.61 14.62 13.81
C HIS A 31 -1.37 15.51 13.92
N ASN A 32 -0.57 15.32 14.98
CA ASN A 32 0.64 16.11 15.18
C ASN A 32 1.67 15.85 14.08
N LEU A 33 1.86 14.59 13.67
CA LEU A 33 2.77 14.22 12.58
C LEU A 33 2.32 14.81 11.24
N ALA A 34 1.05 14.62 10.88
CA ALA A 34 0.49 15.08 9.60
C ALA A 34 0.37 16.62 9.50
N ALA A 35 0.41 17.34 10.62
CA ALA A 35 0.32 18.80 10.66
C ALA A 35 1.67 19.53 10.50
N GLN A 36 2.80 18.81 10.52
CA GLN A 36 4.10 19.40 10.28
C GLN A 36 4.19 19.98 8.86
N LEU A 37 5.04 20.99 8.65
CA LEU A 37 5.29 21.56 7.32
C LEU A 37 5.90 20.50 6.36
N ASP A 38 5.74 20.68 5.06
CA ASP A 38 6.41 19.84 4.08
C ASP A 38 7.93 19.96 4.23
N GLY A 39 8.65 18.85 4.08
CA GLY A 39 10.07 18.76 4.44
C GLY A 39 10.35 18.54 5.94
N SER A 40 9.35 18.67 6.81
CA SER A 40 9.49 18.42 8.25
C SER A 40 8.92 17.05 8.63
N TRP A 41 9.79 16.18 9.11
CA TRP A 41 9.50 14.78 9.42
C TRP A 41 9.88 14.42 10.86
N HIS A 42 9.76 15.35 11.81
CA HIS A 42 10.14 15.10 13.20
C HIS A 42 9.33 13.93 13.79
N HIS A 43 9.99 13.03 14.51
CA HIS A 43 9.44 11.77 15.02
C HIS A 43 8.99 10.77 13.94
N MET A 44 9.33 11.03 12.68
CA MET A 44 9.33 10.07 11.60
C MET A 44 10.78 9.88 11.14
N GLY A 45 11.12 8.70 10.68
CA GLY A 45 12.46 8.44 10.17
C GLY A 45 12.56 7.07 9.56
N SER A 46 13.59 6.88 8.74
CA SER A 46 13.97 5.58 8.21
C SER A 46 15.37 5.25 8.70
N GLN A 47 15.63 3.97 8.96
CA GLN A 47 16.95 3.42 9.20
C GLN A 47 17.85 3.56 7.98
N GLU A 48 17.26 3.57 6.78
CA GLU A 48 17.96 3.83 5.54
C GLU A 48 17.67 5.26 5.05
N PRO A 49 18.65 6.19 5.09
CA PRO A 49 18.46 7.58 4.68
C PRO A 49 17.85 7.77 3.30
N LEU A 50 18.09 6.84 2.37
CA LEU A 50 17.54 6.85 1.02
C LEU A 50 16.12 6.25 0.93
N GLN A 51 15.44 5.98 2.04
CA GLN A 51 14.04 5.49 2.08
C GLN A 51 13.85 4.11 1.41
N GLU A 52 14.89 3.30 1.30
CA GLU A 52 14.84 2.01 0.59
C GLU A 52 14.37 0.86 1.50
N PHE A 53 14.10 1.13 2.78
CA PHE A 53 13.77 0.11 3.78
C PHE A 53 12.36 0.23 4.36
N LEU A 54 11.95 -0.77 5.15
CA LEU A 54 10.57 -1.00 5.62
C LEU A 54 10.01 0.06 6.57
N ASP A 55 10.86 0.93 7.09
CA ASP A 55 10.48 2.05 7.95
C ASP A 55 10.45 3.40 7.20
N ALA A 56 10.56 3.40 5.87
CA ALA A 56 10.39 4.60 5.06
C ALA A 56 9.04 5.32 5.31
N TYR A 57 9.00 6.61 5.00
CA TYR A 57 7.85 7.48 5.22
C TYR A 57 6.57 6.95 4.57
N ARG A 58 6.67 6.33 3.38
CA ARG A 58 5.52 5.75 2.67
C ARG A 58 4.78 4.70 3.52
N TYR A 59 5.51 3.87 4.27
CA TYR A 59 4.93 2.82 5.10
C TYR A 59 4.30 3.40 6.38
N GLN A 60 4.96 4.39 6.98
CA GLN A 60 4.43 5.10 8.14
C GLN A 60 3.13 5.84 7.79
N LEU A 61 3.12 6.59 6.68
CA LEU A 61 1.95 7.33 6.19
C LEU A 61 0.79 6.41 5.83
N ALA A 62 1.05 5.33 5.10
CA ALA A 62 0.01 4.37 4.73
C ALA A 62 -0.59 3.68 5.97
N THR A 63 0.25 3.23 6.90
CA THR A 63 -0.22 2.58 8.13
C THR A 63 -1.05 3.54 9.00
N MET A 64 -0.63 4.81 9.10
CA MET A 64 -1.43 5.85 9.76
C MET A 64 -2.79 6.02 9.06
N ALA A 65 -2.83 6.10 7.73
CA ALA A 65 -4.07 6.22 6.98
C ALA A 65 -5.01 5.04 7.21
N TYR A 66 -4.48 3.81 7.28
CA TYR A 66 -5.28 2.62 7.54
C TYR A 66 -5.86 2.62 8.95
N ALA A 67 -5.04 2.98 9.95
CA ALA A 67 -5.48 3.14 11.33
C ALA A 67 -6.58 4.21 11.46
N VAL A 68 -6.39 5.37 10.81
CA VAL A 68 -7.40 6.45 10.72
C VAL A 68 -8.69 5.93 10.09
N GLY A 69 -8.59 5.14 9.01
CA GLY A 69 -9.75 4.58 8.32
C GLY A 69 -10.56 3.60 9.17
N VAL A 70 -9.90 2.63 9.82
CA VAL A 70 -10.58 1.66 10.68
C VAL A 70 -11.14 2.31 11.95
N SER A 71 -10.45 3.32 12.51
CA SER A 71 -10.96 4.10 13.64
C SER A 71 -12.21 4.89 13.27
N HIS A 72 -12.20 5.57 12.12
CA HIS A 72 -13.38 6.27 11.61
C HIS A 72 -14.55 5.29 11.40
N TYR A 73 -14.35 4.23 10.62
CA TYR A 73 -15.43 3.32 10.24
C TYR A 73 -16.02 2.53 11.42
N HIS A 74 -15.17 1.95 12.28
CA HIS A 74 -15.63 1.03 13.32
C HIS A 74 -15.92 1.69 14.67
N ARG A 75 -15.42 2.89 14.93
CA ARG A 75 -15.52 3.52 16.28
C ARG A 75 -16.18 4.89 16.25
N GLN A 76 -15.91 5.70 15.22
CA GLN A 76 -16.28 7.12 15.22
C GLN A 76 -16.82 7.61 13.85
N PRO A 77 -17.84 6.93 13.26
CA PRO A 77 -18.28 7.21 11.89
C PRO A 77 -18.94 8.58 11.71
N LEU A 78 -19.39 9.22 12.80
CA LEU A 78 -19.98 10.56 12.77
C LEU A 78 -18.92 11.68 12.82
N LEU A 79 -17.66 11.40 13.20
CA LEU A 79 -16.61 12.42 13.38
C LEU A 79 -15.87 12.77 12.07
N ARG A 80 -16.60 12.91 10.97
CA ARG A 80 -16.04 13.18 9.63
C ARG A 80 -15.15 14.42 9.58
N SER A 81 -15.50 15.49 10.32
CA SER A 81 -14.75 16.74 10.38
C SER A 81 -13.34 16.61 10.98
N VAL A 82 -13.07 15.54 11.75
CA VAL A 82 -11.76 15.26 12.33
C VAL A 82 -10.96 14.33 11.42
N TYR A 83 -11.59 13.25 10.97
CA TYR A 83 -10.93 12.18 10.22
C TYR A 83 -10.66 12.53 8.77
N LYS A 84 -11.59 13.21 8.09
CA LYS A 84 -11.43 13.56 6.67
C LYS A 84 -10.21 14.48 6.44
N PRO A 85 -10.03 15.60 7.19
CA PRO A 85 -8.86 16.44 7.01
C PRO A 85 -7.54 15.74 7.40
N LEU A 86 -7.58 14.81 8.36
CA LEU A 86 -6.39 14.02 8.71
C LEU A 86 -5.98 13.09 7.56
N MET A 87 -6.91 12.29 7.02
CA MET A 87 -6.62 11.38 5.92
C MET A 87 -6.17 12.14 4.67
N ARG A 88 -6.81 13.27 4.37
CA ARG A 88 -6.40 14.18 3.28
C ARG A 88 -4.96 14.69 3.46
N ARG A 89 -4.58 15.10 4.68
CA ARG A 89 -3.20 15.53 4.97
C ARG A 89 -2.18 14.40 4.86
N LEU A 90 -2.53 13.18 5.27
CA LEU A 90 -1.66 12.02 5.09
C LEU A 90 -1.44 11.69 3.61
N ILE A 91 -2.47 11.79 2.79
CA ILE A 91 -2.36 11.65 1.32
C ILE A 91 -1.49 12.77 0.74
N HIS A 92 -1.71 14.03 1.15
CA HIS A 92 -0.84 15.14 0.74
C HIS A 92 0.63 14.86 1.06
N LYS A 93 0.93 14.41 2.29
CA LYS A 93 2.29 14.02 2.69
C LYS A 93 2.84 12.87 1.85
N MET A 94 2.03 11.88 1.48
CA MET A 94 2.43 10.78 0.59
C MET A 94 2.88 11.29 -0.79
N LEU A 95 2.32 12.41 -1.27
CA LEU A 95 2.66 13.04 -2.54
C LEU A 95 3.87 14.00 -2.46
N CYS A 96 4.36 14.31 -1.26
CA CYS A 96 5.58 15.11 -1.10
C CYS A 96 6.79 14.39 -1.70
N ARG A 97 7.65 15.15 -2.39
CA ARG A 97 8.83 14.62 -3.09
C ARG A 97 9.74 13.79 -2.20
N ASP A 98 9.91 14.17 -0.93
CA ASP A 98 10.72 13.44 0.05
C ASP A 98 10.27 11.98 0.28
N VAL A 99 9.01 11.66 -0.05
CA VAL A 99 8.44 10.32 0.16
C VAL A 99 8.64 9.40 -1.05
N TRP A 100 8.66 9.95 -2.27
CA TRP A 100 8.66 9.14 -3.50
C TRP A 100 9.89 9.32 -4.38
N ALA A 101 10.65 10.42 -4.25
CA ALA A 101 11.81 10.71 -5.10
C ALA A 101 12.97 9.73 -4.94
N TYR A 102 13.00 8.96 -3.84
CA TYR A 102 13.96 7.87 -3.68
C TYR A 102 13.94 6.91 -4.88
N TRP A 103 12.77 6.74 -5.50
CA TRP A 103 12.57 5.82 -6.60
C TRP A 103 13.50 6.10 -7.77
N PHE A 104 13.84 7.37 -8.03
CA PHE A 104 14.82 7.71 -9.08
C PHE A 104 16.13 6.94 -8.87
N ASN A 105 16.67 6.93 -7.65
CA ASN A 105 17.90 6.21 -7.34
C ASN A 105 17.69 4.69 -7.28
N THR A 106 16.68 4.23 -6.53
CA THR A 106 16.43 2.79 -6.37
C THR A 106 16.16 2.12 -7.71
N SER A 107 15.51 2.82 -8.65
CA SER A 107 15.17 2.28 -9.96
C SER A 107 16.37 2.07 -10.90
N LEU A 108 17.55 2.59 -10.57
CA LEU A 108 18.81 2.18 -11.22
C LEU A 108 19.02 0.66 -11.11
N GLY A 109 18.54 0.05 -10.02
CA GLY A 109 18.74 -1.37 -9.72
C GLY A 109 20.21 -1.73 -9.55
N GLY A 110 20.49 -3.00 -9.24
CA GLY A 110 21.87 -3.42 -9.04
C GLY A 110 22.03 -4.91 -8.82
N VAL A 111 23.27 -5.32 -8.59
CA VAL A 111 23.66 -6.73 -8.47
C VAL A 111 23.01 -7.45 -7.28
N ARG A 112 22.51 -6.71 -6.29
CA ARG A 112 21.81 -7.29 -5.12
C ARG A 112 20.51 -7.98 -5.52
N THR A 113 19.76 -7.40 -6.46
CA THR A 113 18.49 -7.96 -6.93
C THR A 113 18.62 -8.63 -8.28
N ASP A 114 19.63 -8.29 -9.08
CA ASP A 114 19.96 -8.92 -10.37
C ASP A 114 21.47 -9.19 -10.47
N PRO A 115 21.97 -10.32 -9.96
CA PRO A 115 23.41 -10.62 -9.91
C PRO A 115 24.11 -10.69 -11.28
N SER A 116 23.35 -10.85 -12.36
CA SER A 116 23.89 -10.93 -13.73
C SER A 116 24.23 -9.55 -14.32
N ARG A 117 23.82 -8.48 -13.64
CA ARG A 117 23.88 -7.12 -14.15
C ARG A 117 25.30 -6.56 -14.20
N THR A 118 25.65 -5.95 -15.34
CA THR A 118 26.95 -5.31 -15.57
C THR A 118 26.89 -3.78 -15.67
N SER A 119 25.70 -3.19 -15.73
CA SER A 119 25.47 -1.73 -15.76
C SER A 119 24.15 -1.35 -15.09
N LEU A 120 24.06 -0.13 -14.55
CA LEU A 120 22.82 0.39 -13.95
C LEU A 120 21.76 0.66 -15.04
N ARG A 121 20.47 0.55 -14.68
CA ARG A 121 19.37 0.98 -15.56
C ARG A 121 19.37 2.48 -15.77
N THR A 122 18.68 2.91 -16.82
CA THR A 122 18.16 4.27 -16.86
C THR A 122 17.08 4.42 -15.77
N PRO A 123 17.22 5.40 -14.85
CA PRO A 123 16.26 5.58 -13.77
C PRO A 123 14.93 6.17 -14.26
N TRP A 124 13.88 5.99 -13.47
CA TRP A 124 12.58 6.62 -13.70
C TRP A 124 12.30 7.67 -12.61
N ALA A 125 12.04 8.91 -13.05
CA ALA A 125 11.60 9.98 -12.15
C ALA A 125 10.12 9.83 -11.75
N ASP A 126 9.29 9.31 -12.65
CA ASP A 126 7.90 8.97 -12.36
C ASP A 126 7.82 7.75 -11.42
N PRO A 127 7.29 7.89 -10.19
CA PRO A 127 7.27 6.82 -9.21
C PRO A 127 6.19 5.76 -9.48
N ILE A 128 5.34 5.95 -10.51
CA ILE A 128 4.18 5.10 -10.82
C ILE A 128 4.40 4.28 -12.10
N VAL A 129 5.12 4.84 -13.09
CA VAL A 129 5.20 4.26 -14.44
C VAL A 129 5.84 2.87 -14.50
N ARG A 130 6.71 2.53 -13.53
CA ARG A 130 7.50 1.30 -13.52
C ARG A 130 7.77 0.84 -12.09
N GLU A 131 7.39 -0.41 -11.78
CA GLU A 131 7.65 -1.12 -10.52
C GLU A 131 7.13 -0.32 -9.30
N ASN A 132 7.90 -0.25 -8.21
CA ASN A 132 7.59 0.58 -7.04
C ASN A 132 6.21 0.33 -6.42
N ILE A 133 5.71 -0.92 -6.48
CA ILE A 133 4.31 -1.21 -6.15
C ILE A 133 3.95 -0.90 -4.70
N MET A 134 4.92 -0.90 -3.77
CA MET A 134 4.63 -0.48 -2.41
C MET A 134 4.26 0.99 -2.33
N TYR A 135 4.92 1.87 -3.11
CA TYR A 135 4.52 3.26 -3.15
C TYR A 135 3.16 3.43 -3.83
N SER A 136 3.05 2.97 -5.08
CA SER A 136 1.85 3.18 -5.91
C SER A 136 0.62 2.45 -5.38
N GLY A 137 0.79 1.23 -4.86
CA GLY A 137 -0.26 0.43 -4.25
C GLY A 137 -0.76 0.99 -2.91
N HIS A 138 0.15 1.50 -2.07
CA HIS A 138 -0.26 2.24 -0.85
C HIS A 138 -1.00 3.51 -1.20
N LEU A 139 -0.50 4.31 -2.15
CA LEU A 139 -1.16 5.53 -2.57
C LEU A 139 -2.56 5.25 -3.13
N LEU A 140 -2.69 4.26 -4.01
CA LEU A 140 -3.99 3.86 -4.57
C LEU A 140 -4.96 3.46 -3.45
N LEU A 141 -4.51 2.67 -2.46
CA LEU A 141 -5.35 2.29 -1.34
C LEU A 141 -5.73 3.49 -0.46
N MET A 142 -4.82 4.42 -0.19
CA MET A 142 -5.12 5.61 0.59
C MET A 142 -6.19 6.49 -0.09
N VAL A 143 -6.07 6.76 -1.39
CA VAL A 143 -7.05 7.61 -2.12
C VAL A 143 -8.39 6.90 -2.30
N SER A 144 -8.39 5.59 -2.58
CA SER A 144 -9.62 4.81 -2.72
C SER A 144 -10.37 4.69 -1.39
N LEU A 145 -9.62 4.52 -0.28
CA LEU A 145 -10.19 4.50 1.07
C LEU A 145 -10.77 5.87 1.46
N TYR A 146 -10.09 6.97 1.11
CA TYR A 146 -10.62 8.32 1.31
C TYR A 146 -11.95 8.52 0.60
N ALA A 147 -12.02 8.17 -0.69
CA ALA A 147 -13.24 8.29 -1.48
C ALA A 147 -14.38 7.45 -0.89
N MET A 148 -14.10 6.19 -0.50
CA MET A 148 -15.09 5.30 0.11
C MET A 148 -15.59 5.78 1.48
N LEU A 149 -14.72 6.23 2.37
CA LEU A 149 -15.11 6.63 3.73
C LEU A 149 -15.83 7.98 3.76
N PHE A 150 -15.45 8.88 2.86
CA PHE A 150 -15.91 10.26 2.88
C PHE A 150 -16.86 10.62 1.76
N ASP A 151 -17.16 9.69 0.84
CA ASP A 151 -17.96 9.93 -0.35
C ASP A 151 -17.54 11.24 -1.05
N ASP A 152 -16.25 11.33 -1.32
CA ASP A 152 -15.62 12.53 -1.88
C ASP A 152 -14.70 12.13 -3.04
N ASP A 153 -14.91 12.78 -4.18
CA ASP A 153 -14.27 12.53 -5.46
C ASP A 153 -12.98 13.34 -5.67
N GLU A 154 -12.43 13.98 -4.62
CA GLU A 154 -11.23 14.84 -4.70
C GLU A 154 -10.08 14.20 -5.49
N PHE A 155 -9.76 12.93 -5.22
CA PHE A 155 -8.67 12.20 -5.88
C PHE A 155 -9.10 11.42 -7.14
N GLU A 156 -10.38 11.45 -7.47
CA GLU A 156 -10.95 10.85 -8.68
C GLU A 156 -11.03 11.87 -9.84
N LYS A 157 -10.91 13.16 -9.52
CA LYS A 157 -10.88 14.25 -10.52
C LYS A 157 -9.62 14.19 -11.36
N GLU A 158 -9.76 14.47 -12.64
CA GLU A 158 -8.65 14.49 -13.59
C GLU A 158 -7.48 15.34 -13.06
N GLY A 159 -6.32 14.69 -12.95
CA GLY A 159 -5.07 15.32 -12.52
C GLY A 159 -5.01 15.75 -11.04
N SER A 160 -5.83 15.17 -10.18
CA SER A 160 -5.81 15.41 -8.73
C SER A 160 -4.58 14.85 -8.00
N ILE A 161 -3.89 13.87 -8.59
CA ILE A 161 -2.68 13.24 -8.05
C ILE A 161 -1.49 13.73 -8.87
N VAL A 162 -0.61 14.51 -8.24
CA VAL A 162 0.47 15.21 -8.93
C VAL A 162 1.80 14.97 -8.25
N PHE A 163 2.79 14.60 -9.06
CA PHE A 163 4.20 14.45 -8.68
C PHE A 163 5.02 15.53 -9.36
N ASN A 164 5.59 16.44 -8.57
CA ASN A 164 6.48 17.49 -9.07
C ASN A 164 7.93 17.05 -8.92
N TRP A 165 8.61 16.77 -10.03
CA TRP A 165 10.03 16.46 -10.09
C TRP A 165 10.79 17.72 -10.49
N ASP A 166 11.59 18.25 -9.57
CA ASP A 166 12.28 19.54 -9.77
C ASP A 166 13.67 19.53 -9.08
N PRO A 167 14.58 18.65 -9.54
CA PRO A 167 15.95 18.59 -9.03
C PRO A 167 16.70 19.90 -9.32
N LEU A 168 17.46 20.38 -8.34
CA LEU A 168 18.11 21.70 -8.42
C LEU A 168 19.34 21.75 -9.35
N PHE A 169 20.11 20.66 -9.44
CA PHE A 169 21.43 20.65 -10.10
C PHE A 169 21.60 19.59 -11.18
N PHE A 170 20.55 18.85 -11.53
CA PHE A 170 20.57 17.85 -12.60
C PHE A 170 19.20 17.74 -13.28
N GLY A 171 19.11 17.02 -14.40
CA GLY A 171 17.88 16.90 -15.19
C GLY A 171 17.79 17.91 -16.34
N LEU A 172 16.67 17.89 -17.07
CA LEU A 172 16.43 18.72 -18.26
C LEU A 172 15.38 19.83 -18.00
N GLY A 173 15.17 20.17 -16.73
CA GLY A 173 14.11 21.06 -16.27
C GLY A 173 13.07 20.33 -15.40
N PRO A 174 12.10 21.06 -14.85
CA PRO A 174 11.05 20.48 -14.01
C PRO A 174 10.13 19.58 -14.84
N GLU A 175 9.79 18.42 -14.27
CA GLU A 175 8.84 17.46 -14.83
C GLU A 175 7.63 17.32 -13.90
N LYS A 176 6.47 17.04 -14.49
CA LYS A 176 5.21 16.86 -13.76
C LYS A 176 4.55 15.57 -14.21
N PHE A 177 4.38 14.62 -13.30
CA PHE A 177 3.63 13.38 -13.54
C PHE A 177 2.25 13.51 -12.90
N THR A 178 1.20 13.30 -13.69
CA THR A 178 -0.17 13.64 -13.32
C THR A 178 -1.07 12.42 -13.51
N TYR A 179 -1.86 12.14 -12.47
CA TYR A 179 -2.74 11.00 -12.36
C TYR A 179 -4.05 11.42 -11.65
N ASP A 180 -5.00 10.51 -11.69
CA ASP A 180 -6.20 10.42 -10.86
C ASP A 180 -6.32 8.95 -10.39
N THR A 181 -7.31 8.62 -9.55
CA THR A 181 -7.50 7.24 -9.06
C THR A 181 -7.56 6.21 -10.21
N ALA A 182 -8.26 6.53 -11.31
CA ALA A 182 -8.47 5.60 -12.42
C ALA A 182 -7.20 5.37 -13.26
N SER A 183 -6.46 6.44 -13.58
CA SER A 183 -5.20 6.36 -14.32
C SER A 183 -4.06 5.76 -13.48
N LEU A 184 -4.05 5.98 -12.17
CA LEU A 184 -3.15 5.30 -11.24
C LEU A 184 -3.42 3.79 -11.21
N GLU A 185 -4.68 3.37 -11.04
CA GLU A 185 -5.07 1.95 -11.11
C GLU A 185 -4.67 1.32 -12.45
N LYS A 186 -4.95 2.02 -13.56
CA LYS A 186 -4.59 1.57 -14.90
C LYS A 186 -3.09 1.37 -15.08
N ALA A 187 -2.25 2.25 -14.52
CA ALA A 187 -0.79 2.10 -14.57
C ALA A 187 -0.34 0.83 -13.82
N ILE A 188 -0.91 0.56 -12.65
CA ILE A 188 -0.64 -0.66 -11.87
C ILE A 188 -1.08 -1.92 -12.64
N LEU A 189 -2.27 -1.92 -13.25
CA LEU A 189 -2.76 -3.06 -14.04
C LEU A 189 -1.86 -3.35 -15.24
N LYS A 190 -1.35 -2.31 -15.92
CA LYS A 190 -0.40 -2.45 -17.02
C LYS A 190 0.89 -3.14 -16.56
N GLU A 191 1.37 -2.79 -15.38
CA GLU A 191 2.56 -3.41 -14.79
C GLU A 191 2.30 -4.86 -14.33
N MET A 192 1.10 -5.16 -13.81
CA MET A 192 0.71 -6.53 -13.51
C MET A 192 0.70 -7.38 -14.78
N GLU A 193 0.11 -6.87 -15.86
CA GLU A 193 0.09 -7.55 -17.16
C GLU A 193 1.51 -7.78 -17.70
N ARG A 194 2.39 -6.78 -17.61
CA ARG A 194 3.79 -6.88 -18.03
C ARG A 194 4.50 -8.08 -17.39
N ASN A 195 4.27 -8.29 -16.09
CA ASN A 195 4.88 -9.36 -15.32
C ASN A 195 4.10 -10.68 -15.39
N GLY A 196 3.31 -10.88 -16.45
CA GLY A 196 2.52 -12.10 -16.62
C GLY A 196 1.55 -12.34 -15.46
N TYR A 197 1.08 -11.27 -14.83
CA TYR A 197 0.16 -11.26 -13.69
C TYR A 197 0.69 -11.86 -12.38
N VAL A 198 1.99 -12.23 -12.28
CA VAL A 198 2.58 -12.67 -10.99
C VAL A 198 2.53 -11.54 -9.94
N GLY A 199 2.58 -10.29 -10.41
CA GLY A 199 2.49 -9.07 -9.60
C GLY A 199 3.42 -7.99 -10.14
N VAL A 200 3.28 -6.78 -9.63
CA VAL A 200 4.21 -5.68 -9.91
C VAL A 200 5.40 -5.79 -8.96
N CYS A 201 6.60 -5.48 -9.47
CA CYS A 201 7.79 -5.47 -8.63
C CYS A 201 7.73 -4.32 -7.61
N CYS A 202 8.22 -4.56 -6.40
CA CYS A 202 8.44 -3.52 -5.41
C CYS A 202 9.79 -2.87 -5.69
N GLU A 203 10.86 -3.58 -5.35
CA GLU A 203 12.21 -3.27 -5.78
C GLU A 203 12.42 -3.73 -7.22
N PRO A 204 13.41 -3.16 -7.93
CA PRO A 204 13.83 -3.65 -9.23
C PRO A 204 14.01 -5.16 -9.22
N ASN A 205 13.36 -5.83 -10.17
CA ASN A 205 13.44 -7.28 -10.35
C ASN A 205 12.76 -8.14 -9.27
N MET A 206 12.05 -7.58 -8.28
CA MET A 206 11.51 -8.36 -7.16
C MET A 206 10.00 -8.18 -6.97
N VAL A 207 9.23 -9.25 -7.13
CA VAL A 207 7.79 -9.30 -6.83
C VAL A 207 7.55 -9.98 -5.50
N PHE A 208 6.90 -9.26 -4.58
CA PHE A 208 6.51 -9.77 -3.27
C PHE A 208 5.00 -9.97 -3.23
N VAL A 209 4.57 -11.07 -2.62
CA VAL A 209 3.13 -11.36 -2.42
C VAL A 209 2.47 -10.26 -1.60
N VAL A 210 3.10 -9.84 -0.48
CA VAL A 210 2.55 -8.81 0.41
C VAL A 210 2.32 -7.49 -0.32
N CYS A 211 3.29 -7.07 -1.15
CA CYS A 211 3.28 -5.75 -1.76
C CYS A 211 2.14 -5.58 -2.76
N ASN A 212 1.71 -6.69 -3.36
CA ASN A 212 0.62 -6.70 -4.31
C ASN A 212 -0.78 -6.79 -3.65
N GLN A 213 -0.88 -6.97 -2.32
CA GLN A 213 -2.20 -7.03 -1.66
C GLN A 213 -2.87 -5.65 -1.55
N PHE A 214 -2.12 -4.58 -1.30
CA PHE A 214 -2.65 -3.22 -1.16
C PHE A 214 -3.39 -2.70 -2.40
N PRO A 215 -2.80 -2.75 -3.62
CA PRO A 215 -3.52 -2.31 -4.81
C PRO A 215 -4.76 -3.16 -5.08
N MET A 216 -4.75 -4.46 -4.80
CA MET A 216 -5.94 -5.31 -4.99
C MET A 216 -7.09 -4.93 -4.04
N ILE A 217 -6.78 -4.54 -2.80
CA ILE A 217 -7.80 -4.03 -1.88
C ILE A 217 -8.36 -2.71 -2.42
N ALA A 218 -7.49 -1.83 -2.93
CA ALA A 218 -7.89 -0.56 -3.50
C ALA A 218 -8.81 -0.74 -4.73
N MET A 219 -8.42 -1.61 -5.67
CA MET A 219 -9.24 -1.98 -6.83
C MET A 219 -10.60 -2.53 -6.41
N ARG A 220 -10.69 -3.26 -5.29
CA ARG A 220 -11.98 -3.72 -4.77
C ARG A 220 -12.86 -2.57 -4.30
N TYR A 221 -12.28 -1.56 -3.64
CA TYR A 221 -13.02 -0.34 -3.29
C TYR A 221 -13.54 0.37 -4.55
N ASN A 222 -12.68 0.52 -5.56
CA ASN A 222 -13.03 1.17 -6.82
C ASN A 222 -14.09 0.40 -7.60
N ASP A 223 -14.01 -0.94 -7.64
CA ASP A 223 -15.05 -1.81 -8.20
C ASP A 223 -16.43 -1.57 -7.58
N ILE A 224 -16.48 -1.45 -6.25
CA ILE A 224 -17.75 -1.17 -5.55
C ILE A 224 -18.24 0.23 -5.86
N ARG A 225 -17.36 1.23 -5.81
CA ARG A 225 -17.73 2.64 -5.98
C ARG A 225 -18.17 2.97 -7.41
N HIS A 226 -17.54 2.35 -8.40
CA HIS A 226 -17.77 2.65 -9.82
C HIS A 226 -18.51 1.53 -10.56
N SER A 227 -18.94 0.47 -9.87
CA SER A 227 -19.60 -0.70 -10.47
C SER A 227 -18.75 -1.36 -11.58
N THR A 228 -17.43 -1.46 -11.36
CA THR A 228 -16.49 -2.13 -12.27
C THR A 228 -16.16 -3.55 -11.80
N ASN A 229 -15.43 -4.30 -12.63
CA ASN A 229 -15.08 -5.71 -12.40
C ASN A 229 -13.57 -5.98 -12.56
N THR A 230 -12.72 -5.06 -12.12
CA THR A 230 -11.26 -5.19 -12.17
C THR A 230 -10.80 -6.42 -11.40
N ILE A 231 -11.20 -6.58 -10.13
CA ILE A 231 -10.77 -7.67 -9.27
C ILE A 231 -11.24 -9.06 -9.73
N PRO A 232 -12.53 -9.26 -10.08
CA PRO A 232 -12.98 -10.52 -10.67
C PRO A 232 -12.18 -10.97 -11.89
N THR A 233 -11.66 -10.02 -12.67
CA THR A 233 -10.85 -10.29 -13.86
C THR A 233 -9.39 -10.55 -13.53
N LEU A 234 -8.83 -9.80 -12.57
CA LEU A 234 -7.41 -9.85 -12.21
C LEU A 234 -7.06 -11.08 -11.36
N LEU A 235 -7.88 -11.41 -10.35
CA LEU A 235 -7.53 -12.44 -9.36
C LEU A 235 -7.27 -13.83 -9.96
N PRO A 236 -8.08 -14.33 -10.91
CA PRO A 236 -7.79 -15.62 -11.54
C PRO A 236 -6.43 -15.63 -12.23
N LYS A 237 -6.10 -14.56 -12.99
CA LYS A 237 -4.81 -14.42 -13.67
C LYS A 237 -3.65 -14.41 -12.66
N TYR A 238 -3.79 -13.67 -11.57
CA TYR A 238 -2.79 -13.63 -10.50
C TYR A 238 -2.57 -14.99 -9.83
N GLN A 239 -3.66 -15.71 -9.54
CA GLN A 239 -3.59 -17.05 -8.95
C GLN A 239 -2.95 -18.07 -9.89
N ASP A 240 -3.32 -18.06 -11.17
CA ASP A 240 -2.75 -18.93 -12.19
C ASP A 240 -1.27 -18.64 -12.42
N ALA A 241 -0.88 -17.37 -12.42
CA ALA A 241 0.53 -16.96 -12.52
C ALA A 241 1.36 -17.51 -11.35
N TRP A 242 0.90 -17.36 -10.11
CA TRP A 242 1.59 -17.96 -8.96
C TRP A 242 1.57 -19.49 -8.97
N LYS A 243 0.49 -20.12 -9.45
CA LYS A 243 0.43 -21.58 -9.63
C LYS A 243 1.51 -22.06 -10.61
N ALA A 244 1.72 -21.35 -11.71
CA ALA A 244 2.80 -21.63 -12.65
C ALA A 244 4.21 -21.48 -12.03
N LYS A 245 4.35 -20.67 -10.97
CA LYS A 245 5.58 -20.54 -10.15
C LYS A 245 5.61 -21.51 -8.95
N GLY A 246 4.91 -22.64 -9.03
CA GLY A 246 4.87 -23.67 -7.98
C GLY A 246 3.98 -23.32 -6.77
N GLY A 247 3.05 -22.38 -6.93
CA GLY A 247 2.08 -21.98 -5.92
C GLY A 247 2.51 -20.81 -5.04
N MET A 248 1.56 -19.95 -4.66
CA MET A 248 1.81 -18.82 -3.76
C MET A 248 2.05 -19.30 -2.31
N VAL A 249 1.37 -20.37 -1.88
CA VAL A 249 1.58 -21.02 -0.58
C VAL A 249 2.58 -22.14 -0.77
N ARG A 250 3.70 -22.09 -0.06
CA ARG A 250 4.77 -23.09 -0.13
C ARG A 250 4.47 -24.28 0.78
N SER A 251 5.26 -25.34 0.67
CA SER A 251 5.08 -26.58 1.45
C SER A 251 5.18 -26.35 2.97
N ASN A 252 5.95 -25.34 3.40
CA ASN A 252 6.04 -24.90 4.79
C ASN A 252 4.85 -24.02 5.25
N GLY A 253 3.86 -23.76 4.38
CA GLY A 253 2.70 -22.92 4.70
C GLY A 253 2.94 -21.41 4.60
N LEU A 254 4.16 -20.97 4.26
CA LEU A 254 4.51 -19.56 4.08
C LEU A 254 4.30 -19.10 2.64
N PHE A 255 4.16 -17.78 2.48
CA PHE A 255 4.32 -17.13 1.19
C PHE A 255 5.82 -16.94 0.90
N PRO A 256 6.28 -17.03 -0.36
CA PRO A 256 7.68 -16.77 -0.70
C PRO A 256 8.07 -15.33 -0.36
N ASP A 257 9.35 -15.11 -0.05
CA ASP A 257 9.86 -13.77 0.19
C ASP A 257 9.74 -12.93 -1.08
N ALA A 258 10.20 -13.46 -2.21
CA ALA A 258 10.02 -12.81 -3.50
C ALA A 258 10.05 -13.79 -4.66
N TRP A 259 9.55 -13.35 -5.80
CA TRP A 259 9.90 -13.88 -7.12
C TRP A 259 10.81 -12.87 -7.83
N LEU A 260 11.94 -13.36 -8.35
CA LEU A 260 12.90 -12.61 -9.12
C LEU A 260 12.58 -12.70 -10.62
N GLU A 261 12.20 -11.58 -11.24
CA GLU A 261 11.67 -11.53 -12.62
C GLU A 261 12.68 -12.05 -13.66
N VAL A 262 13.92 -11.53 -13.62
CA VAL A 262 15.01 -11.82 -14.57
C VAL A 262 15.52 -13.25 -14.44
N GLN A 263 15.67 -13.75 -13.21
CA GLN A 263 16.16 -15.11 -12.96
C GLN A 263 15.06 -16.17 -13.07
N ASP A 264 13.80 -15.73 -13.21
CA ASP A 264 12.60 -16.54 -13.03
C ASP A 264 12.69 -17.47 -11.80
N HIS A 265 13.11 -16.91 -10.67
CA HIS A 265 13.45 -17.69 -9.48
C HIS A 265 12.62 -17.24 -8.29
N VAL A 266 12.03 -18.19 -7.57
CA VAL A 266 11.29 -17.90 -6.34
C VAL A 266 12.21 -18.11 -5.14
N LEU A 267 12.38 -17.06 -4.34
CA LEU A 267 13.02 -17.12 -3.05
C LEU A 267 12.06 -17.69 -1.99
N SER A 268 12.48 -18.79 -1.36
CA SER A 268 11.80 -19.36 -0.20
C SER A 268 11.80 -18.38 0.96
N ALA A 269 10.76 -18.43 1.79
CA ALA A 269 10.65 -17.58 2.96
C ALA A 269 11.78 -17.82 3.98
N SER A 270 12.47 -16.76 4.40
CA SER A 270 13.46 -16.81 5.47
C SER A 270 12.84 -16.73 6.87
N ASP A 271 11.70 -16.05 7.00
CA ASP A 271 11.03 -15.77 8.27
C ASP A 271 9.51 -15.57 8.06
N PRO A 272 8.69 -15.58 9.13
CA PRO A 272 7.24 -15.47 8.98
C PRO A 272 6.74 -14.04 8.77
N GLY A 273 7.60 -13.01 8.85
CA GLY A 273 7.20 -11.60 8.85
C GLY A 273 6.46 -11.18 7.58
N TRP A 274 7.01 -11.52 6.41
CA TRP A 274 6.35 -11.26 5.12
C TRP A 274 5.03 -12.00 4.98
N THR A 275 4.97 -13.22 5.51
CA THR A 275 3.75 -14.02 5.50
C THR A 275 2.69 -13.42 6.41
N ALA A 276 3.04 -13.05 7.64
CA ALA A 276 2.13 -12.43 8.59
C ALA A 276 1.54 -11.14 8.02
N TRP A 277 2.37 -10.30 7.40
CA TRP A 277 1.92 -9.06 6.80
C TRP A 277 0.99 -9.30 5.59
N ALA A 278 1.36 -10.19 4.67
CA ALA A 278 0.51 -10.58 3.55
C ALA A 278 -0.83 -11.16 4.03
N SER A 279 -0.80 -12.06 5.02
CA SER A 279 -1.99 -12.70 5.61
C SER A 279 -2.95 -11.67 6.20
N ALA A 280 -2.44 -10.68 6.94
CA ALA A 280 -3.25 -9.63 7.55
C ALA A 280 -4.13 -8.88 6.53
N PHE A 281 -3.55 -8.52 5.37
CA PHE A 281 -4.27 -7.79 4.33
C PHE A 281 -5.04 -8.73 3.38
N MET A 282 -4.49 -9.88 3.02
CA MET A 282 -5.16 -10.86 2.15
C MET A 282 -6.43 -11.44 2.80
N ASN A 283 -6.51 -11.46 4.14
CA ASN A 283 -7.71 -11.88 4.87
C ASN A 283 -8.96 -11.06 4.51
N THR A 284 -8.81 -9.84 3.98
CA THR A 284 -9.93 -9.01 3.50
C THR A 284 -10.61 -9.57 2.25
N ARG A 285 -9.91 -10.39 1.45
CA ARG A 285 -10.41 -10.95 0.18
C ARG A 285 -10.38 -12.47 0.11
N ASN A 286 -9.59 -13.13 0.95
CA ASN A 286 -9.43 -14.59 0.97
C ASN A 286 -9.33 -15.11 2.41
N SER A 287 -10.34 -14.77 3.22
CA SER A 287 -10.37 -15.11 4.64
C SER A 287 -10.31 -16.61 4.91
N SER A 288 -10.92 -17.43 4.05
CA SER A 288 -10.93 -18.88 4.20
C SER A 288 -9.52 -19.46 4.14
N LEU A 289 -8.74 -19.10 3.11
CA LEU A 289 -7.35 -19.52 2.99
C LEU A 289 -6.51 -19.04 4.18
N ILE A 290 -6.62 -17.77 4.55
CA ILE A 290 -5.78 -17.23 5.63
C ILE A 290 -6.10 -17.91 6.98
N ARG A 291 -7.37 -18.15 7.29
CA ARG A 291 -7.76 -18.85 8.53
C ARG A 291 -7.34 -20.33 8.53
N GLU A 292 -7.32 -20.98 7.37
CA GLU A 292 -6.80 -22.34 7.23
C GLU A 292 -5.28 -22.41 7.45
N LEU A 293 -4.54 -21.42 6.95
CA LEU A 293 -3.08 -21.35 7.10
C LEU A 293 -2.64 -20.88 8.50
N TYR A 294 -3.47 -20.10 9.19
CA TYR A 294 -3.08 -19.44 10.44
C TYR A 294 -2.48 -20.36 11.51
N PRO A 295 -3.06 -21.55 11.83
CA PRO A 295 -2.45 -22.44 12.82
C PRO A 295 -1.02 -22.85 12.46
N LYS A 296 -0.76 -23.18 11.18
CA LYS A 296 0.58 -23.56 10.70
C LYS A 296 1.57 -22.39 10.77
N GLN A 297 1.09 -21.17 10.50
CA GLN A 297 1.93 -19.96 10.48
C GLN A 297 2.20 -19.41 11.89
N ALA A 298 1.27 -19.58 12.83
CA ALA A 298 1.37 -19.03 14.18
C ALA A 298 2.21 -19.91 15.12
N GLU A 299 2.12 -21.24 14.98
CA GLU A 299 2.82 -22.20 15.86
C GLU A 299 4.22 -22.57 15.35
N GLY A 300 4.44 -22.49 14.03
CA GLY A 300 5.60 -23.07 13.35
C GLY A 300 6.92 -22.29 13.40
N TYR A 301 6.97 -21.14 14.09
CA TYR A 301 8.13 -20.22 14.04
C TYR A 301 8.55 -19.67 15.41
N LEU A 302 8.42 -20.50 16.47
CA LEU A 302 9.14 -20.27 17.71
C LEU A 302 10.64 -20.16 17.38
N THR A 303 11.24 -19.04 17.74
CA THR A 303 12.63 -18.72 17.41
C THR A 303 13.54 -19.72 18.09
N THR A 304 14.38 -20.42 17.32
CA THR A 304 15.45 -21.22 17.91
C THR A 304 16.50 -20.27 18.50
N ILE A 305 16.47 -20.05 19.81
CA ILE A 305 17.48 -19.24 20.51
C ILE A 305 18.47 -20.21 21.13
N ASN A 306 19.75 -20.13 20.73
CA ASN A 306 20.83 -20.99 21.25
C ASN A 306 20.60 -22.50 21.07
N GLY A 307 19.84 -22.92 20.04
CA GLY A 307 19.55 -24.34 19.79
C GLY A 307 18.34 -24.90 20.51
N GLU A 308 17.56 -24.06 21.22
CA GLU A 308 16.32 -24.45 21.88
C GLU A 308 15.12 -23.76 21.21
N THR A 309 14.04 -24.52 21.01
CA THR A 309 12.75 -24.04 20.47
C THR A 309 11.81 -23.68 21.60
#